data_AF-A0A8T0CQQ4-F1
#
_entry.id   AF-A0A8T0CQQ4-F1
#
_cell.length_a   1.000
_cell.length_b   1.000
_cell.length_c   1.000
_cell.angle_alpha   90.00
_cell.angle_beta   90.00
_cell.angle_gamma   90.00
#
_symmetry.space_group_name_H-M   'P 1'
#
loop_
_entity.id
_entity.type
_entity.pdbx_description
1 polymer ?
#
loop_
_entity_poly.entity_id
_entity_poly.type
_entity_poly.pdbx_seq_one_letter_code
_entity_poly.pdbx_strand_id
1 'polypeptide(L)'
;MEVSIQSIVLAMLLAVLTTWAWRLVNWVWLGPKRLERLLRQQGLSGKPYTFLFGDLKENSRLLMEAKSKSISVSDDIKPRLMPF
;
A
#
# COMPACT_ATOMS: atom_id res chain seq x y z
N MET A 1 39.70 -25.63 8.13
CA MET A 1 38.23 -25.70 8.28
C MET A 1 37.65 -25.58 6.88
N GLU A 2 37.39 -26.69 6.21
CA GLU A 2 36.93 -26.69 4.82
C GLU A 2 35.44 -26.34 4.81
N VAL A 3 35.14 -25.11 4.40
CA VAL A 3 33.76 -24.68 4.21
C VAL A 3 33.24 -25.43 2.98
N SER A 4 32.36 -26.41 3.20
CA SER A 4 31.73 -27.17 2.11
C SER A 4 30.99 -26.23 1.16
N ILE A 5 31.12 -26.41 -0.15
CA ILE A 5 30.43 -25.61 -1.18
C ILE A 5 28.93 -25.51 -0.89
N GLN A 6 28.33 -26.59 -0.38
CA GLN A 6 26.92 -26.62 0.02
C GLN A 6 26.58 -25.58 1.09
N SER A 7 27.47 -25.38 2.06
CA SER A 7 27.28 -24.38 3.13
C SER A 7 27.39 -22.95 2.59
N ILE A 8 28.24 -22.71 1.59
CA ILE A 8 28.37 -21.40 0.93
C ILE A 8 27.10 -21.09 0.12
N VAL A 9 26.61 -22.05 -0.65
CA VAL A 9 25.37 -21.90 -1.43
C VAL A 9 24.18 -21.64 -0.50
N LEU A 10 24.06 -22.39 0.59
CA LEU A 10 23.00 -22.19 1.58
C LEU A 10 23.07 -20.78 2.20
N ALA A 11 24.27 -20.32 2.58
CA ALA A 11 24.45 -18.98 3.15
C ALA A 11 24.05 -17.89 2.15
N MET A 12 24.42 -18.03 0.87
CA MET A 12 24.02 -17.07 -0.18
C MET A 12 22.49 -17.04 -0.35
N LEU A 13 21.84 -18.19 -0.38
CA LEU A 13 20.37 -18.26 -0.49
C LEU A 13 19.69 -17.57 0.69
N LEU A 14 20.16 -17.81 1.92
CA LEU A 14 19.64 -17.17 3.12
C LEU A 14 19.84 -15.65 3.11
N ALA A 15 21.01 -15.17 2.66
CA ALA A 15 21.29 -13.74 2.54
C ALA A 15 20.35 -13.06 1.53
N VAL A 16 20.10 -13.71 0.38
CA VAL A 16 19.16 -13.22 -0.62
C VAL A 16 17.74 -13.17 -0.04
N LEU A 17 17.24 -14.26 0.55
CA LEU A 17 15.91 -14.32 1.17
C LEU A 17 15.73 -13.22 2.23
N THR A 18 16.73 -13.04 3.10
CA THR A 18 16.70 -12.00 4.13
C THR A 18 16.64 -10.60 3.53
N THR A 19 17.40 -10.35 2.46
CA THR A 19 17.40 -9.06 1.75
C THR A 19 16.03 -8.77 1.12
N TRP A 20 15.40 -9.77 0.52
CA TRP A 20 14.06 -9.64 -0.04
C TRP A 20 13.01 -9.41 1.04
N ALA A 21 13.07 -10.15 2.15
CA ALA A 21 12.17 -9.95 3.29
C ALA A 21 12.31 -8.52 3.86
N TRP A 22 13.53 -8.03 4.02
CA TRP A 22 13.79 -6.67 4.47
C TRP A 22 13.25 -5.61 3.50
N ARG A 23 13.45 -5.79 2.20
CA ARG A 23 12.87 -4.92 1.16
C ARG A 23 11.34 -4.91 1.22
N LEU A 24 10.73 -6.07 1.42
CA LEU A 24 9.28 -6.20 1.55
C LEU A 24 8.75 -5.45 2.77
N VAL A 25 9.40 -5.58 3.93
CA VAL A 25 9.02 -4.81 5.14
C VAL A 25 9.16 -3.31 4.90
N ASN A 26 10.24 -2.88 4.27
CA ASN A 26 10.43 -1.47 3.94
C ASN A 26 9.34 -0.95 2.99
N TRP A 27 9.00 -1.72 1.97
CA TRP A 27 8.01 -1.33 0.97
C TRP A 27 6.57 -1.38 1.51
N VAL A 28 6.19 -2.45 2.20
CA VAL A 28 4.82 -2.67 2.68
C VAL A 28 4.51 -1.87 3.95
N TRP A 29 5.51 -1.55 4.78
CA TRP A 29 5.27 -0.92 6.09
C TRP A 29 5.95 0.44 6.23
N LEU A 30 7.29 0.49 6.12
CA LEU A 30 8.02 1.73 6.45
C LEU A 30 7.77 2.86 5.44
N GLY A 31 7.73 2.54 4.14
CA GLY A 31 7.45 3.50 3.07
C GLY A 31 6.09 4.20 3.27
N PRO A 32 4.98 3.43 3.37
CA PRO A 32 3.65 4.00 3.60
C PRO A 32 3.57 4.84 4.88
N LYS A 33 4.19 4.39 5.98
CA LYS A 33 4.20 5.16 7.24
C LYS A 33 5.00 6.45 7.16
N ARG A 34 6.10 6.48 6.41
CA ARG A 34 6.86 7.71 6.15
C ARG A 34 6.04 8.70 5.33
N LEU A 35 5.38 8.24 4.26
CA LEU A 35 4.49 9.06 3.45
C LEU A 35 3.32 9.61 4.28
N GLU A 36 2.69 8.77 5.10
CA GLU A 36 1.62 9.19 6.04
C GLU A 36 2.09 10.33 6.94
N ARG A 37 3.31 10.24 7.49
CA ARG A 37 3.87 11.30 8.34
C ARG A 37 4.09 12.60 7.58
N LEU A 38 4.61 12.54 6.35
CA LEU A 38 4.84 13.72 5.51
C LEU A 38 3.52 14.41 5.15
N LEU A 39 2.50 13.63 4.76
CA LEU A 39 1.16 14.16 4.45
C LEU A 39 0.53 14.84 5.67
N ARG A 40 0.62 14.21 6.86
CA ARG A 40 0.14 14.82 8.10
C ARG A 40 0.84 16.14 8.42
N GLN A 41 2.15 16.25 8.17
CA GLN A 41 2.90 17.50 8.34
C GLN A 41 2.46 18.59 7.38
N GLN A 42 1.95 18.23 6.20
CA GLN A 42 1.36 19.16 5.23
C GLN A 42 -0.10 19.55 5.56
N GLY A 43 -0.65 19.07 6.69
CA GLY A 43 -2.05 19.29 7.06
C GLY A 43 -3.02 18.30 6.40
N LEU A 44 -2.53 17.35 5.60
CA LEU A 44 -3.33 16.29 4.99
C LEU A 44 -3.46 15.12 5.97
N SER A 45 -4.29 15.31 7.00
CA SER A 45 -4.62 14.26 7.97
C SER A 45 -5.72 13.33 7.44
N GLY A 46 -5.32 12.33 6.65
CA GLY A 46 -6.20 11.24 6.23
C GLY A 46 -6.33 10.12 7.27
N LYS A 47 -7.01 9.03 6.88
CA LYS A 47 -7.04 7.79 7.66
C LYS A 47 -5.63 7.20 7.79
N PRO A 48 -5.31 6.53 8.92
CA PRO A 48 -4.01 5.89 9.08
C PRO A 48 -3.83 4.74 8.08
N TYR A 49 -2.59 4.48 7.68
CA TYR A 49 -2.27 3.37 6.77
C TYR A 49 -2.72 2.02 7.35
N THR A 50 -3.45 1.24 6.54
CA THR A 50 -3.81 -0.17 6.77
C THR A 50 -3.13 -1.06 5.74
N PHE A 51 -2.75 -2.27 6.16
CA PHE A 51 -1.88 -3.19 5.41
C PHE A 51 -2.46 -3.55 4.02
N LEU A 52 -1.68 -3.27 2.96
CA LEU A 52 -1.89 -3.58 1.53
C LEU A 52 -3.14 -2.98 0.88
N PHE A 53 -4.32 -3.23 1.44
CA PHE A 53 -5.59 -2.94 0.79
C PHE A 53 -6.25 -1.66 1.28
N GLY A 54 -5.73 -1.03 2.34
CA GLY A 54 -6.13 0.34 2.65
C GLY A 54 -7.64 0.47 2.86
N ASP A 55 -8.16 1.53 2.24
CA ASP A 55 -9.58 1.80 2.04
C ASP A 55 -10.10 1.31 0.67
N LEU A 56 -9.36 0.49 -0.09
CA LEU A 56 -9.75 0.11 -1.46
C LEU A 56 -11.14 -0.55 -1.51
N LYS A 57 -11.45 -1.41 -0.53
CA LYS A 57 -12.76 -2.06 -0.42
C LYS A 57 -13.87 -1.03 -0.19
N GLU A 58 -13.63 -0.08 0.69
CA GLU A 58 -14.59 0.97 1.01
C GLU A 58 -14.78 1.92 -0.18
N ASN A 59 -13.70 2.30 -0.84
CA ASN A 59 -13.73 3.13 -2.03
C ASN A 59 -14.51 2.44 -3.18
N SER A 60 -14.30 1.13 -3.38
CA SER A 60 -15.05 0.34 -4.35
C SER A 60 -16.55 0.29 -4.03
N ARG A 61 -16.90 0.10 -2.74
CA ARG A 61 -18.28 0.10 -2.26
C ARG A 61 -18.97 1.45 -2.51
N LEU A 62 -18.31 2.54 -2.12
CA LEU A 62 -18.82 3.91 -2.31
C LEU A 62 -18.98 4.23 -3.80
N LEU A 63 -18.03 3.84 -4.63
CA LEU A 63 -18.11 4.03 -6.08
C LEU A 63 -19.26 3.24 -6.71
N MET A 64 -19.47 1.99 -6.28
CA MET A 64 -20.56 1.16 -6.75
C MET A 64 -21.93 1.75 -6.35
N GLU A 65 -22.05 2.25 -5.12
CA GLU A 65 -23.26 2.95 -4.67
C GLU A 65 -23.49 4.24 -5.45
N ALA A 66 -22.45 5.04 -5.66
CA ALA A 66 -22.56 6.28 -6.43
C ALA A 66 -23.02 6.02 -7.87
N LYS A 67 -22.61 4.89 -8.47
CA LYS A 67 -22.99 4.48 -9.83
C LYS A 67 -24.37 3.82 -9.92
N SER A 68 -24.93 3.28 -8.83
CA SER A 68 -26.22 2.59 -8.88
C SER A 68 -27.42 3.53 -9.01
N LYS A 69 -27.29 4.78 -8.57
CA LYS A 69 -28.32 5.82 -8.67
C LYS A 69 -28.29 6.46 -10.08
N SER A 70 -29.39 6.98 -10.61
CA SER A 70 -29.31 7.84 -11.82
C SER A 70 -28.72 9.20 -11.43
N ILE A 71 -28.01 9.87 -12.35
CA ILE A 71 -27.47 11.22 -12.13
C ILE A 71 -28.14 12.21 -13.07
N SER A 72 -28.64 13.32 -12.53
CA SER A 72 -29.16 14.46 -13.28
C SER A 72 -28.06 15.46 -13.61
N VAL A 73 -28.31 16.38 -14.55
CA VAL A 73 -27.32 17.41 -14.94
C VAL A 73 -26.97 18.36 -13.78
N SER A 74 -27.89 18.54 -12.83
CA SER A 74 -27.69 19.40 -11.65
C SER A 74 -27.07 18.68 -10.45
N ASP A 75 -26.91 17.35 -10.50
CA ASP A 75 -26.42 16.57 -9.36
C ASP A 75 -24.90 16.68 -9.21
N ASP A 76 -24.41 16.53 -7.98
CA ASP A 76 -22.97 16.52 -7.71
C ASP A 76 -22.31 15.26 -8.30
N ILE A 77 -21.39 15.47 -9.24
CA ILE A 77 -20.65 14.39 -9.89
C ILE A 77 -19.48 13.85 -9.06
N LYS A 78 -19.03 14.58 -8.02
CA LYS A 78 -17.86 14.24 -7.22
C LYS A 78 -17.84 12.79 -6.68
N PRO A 79 -18.95 12.21 -6.19
CA PRO A 79 -18.94 10.83 -5.66
C PRO A 79 -18.60 9.76 -6.71
N ARG A 80 -18.65 10.07 -8.01
CA ARG A 80 -18.31 9.16 -9.11
C ARG A 80 -16.90 9.36 -9.65
N LEU A 81 -16.20 10.41 -9.23
CA LEU A 81 -14.85 10.71 -9.67
C LEU A 81 -13.85 9.90 -8.86
N MET A 82 -12.90 9.25 -9.54
CA MET A 82 -11.71 8.72 -8.87
C MET A 82 -10.74 9.87 -8.63
N PRO A 83 -10.20 10.04 -7.40
CA PRO A 83 -9.10 10.95 -7.17
C PRO A 83 -7.87 10.46 -7.95
N PHE A 84 -7.25 11.37 -8.70
CA PHE A 84 -6.07 11.17 -9.55
C PHE A 84 -4.81 11.69 -8.86
#